data_AF-A9B7J4-F1
#
_entry.id   AF-A9B7J4-F1
#
_cell.length_a   1.000
_cell.length_b   1.000
_cell.length_c   1.000
_cell.angle_alpha   90.00
_cell.angle_beta   90.00
_cell.angle_gamma   90.00
#
_symmetry.space_group_name_H-M   'P 1'
#
loop_
_entity.id
_entity.type
_entity.pdbx_description
1 polymer ?
#
loop_
_entity_poly.entity_id
_entity_poly.type
_entity_poly.pdbx_seq_one_letter_code
_entity_poly.pdbx_strand_id
1 'polypeptide(L)'
;MQRQTRQLWRSTLSLLGTVGLIASSFSITTSSISAQTSGSAQPCLSGDPFQLAALKTKLSQVNPPSGVQRVNRTLTVEFITTGVLTDEAPTMPVLPTEVGDDEPYEREPVPASTATFRVFNTLTLNEFRVVMQASTVGTIRDCYERNDLLNGKIPTDYTGDIDAPPPPQRSKQTEVFTPFGWSNGDDNRELKTNHTQFPLRTISQFSRVSGNQDSNCTGTFVGPRHLITAAHCINREATNVWFTTKVTPGRNGTGTGSAPYNSTVIMPNPQPPVESWYWTFEEWRDPNQNNRTRWDIGMIVVPDRLGDTTSWMGVAPRTATYLKNTTSYNRGYPNCNGDGATRGNAPAGCQVARMYGDPGNCGARWFKNLDGDGWSRRYDVKCDASAGHSGSPVYHYEYSAHHGKDIPVVSAVIITEECFTCSNLNSYVNTVRRVTPSVIDNYVALREIFN
;
A
#
# COMPACT_ATOMS: atom_id res chain seq x y z
N MET A 1 -66.08 0.76 -20.22
CA MET A 1 -64.89 0.38 -21.02
C MET A 1 -63.87 -0.24 -20.06
N GLN A 2 -64.07 -1.49 -19.63
CA GLN A 2 -63.50 -2.74 -20.18
C GLN A 2 -61.95 -2.83 -20.16
N ARG A 3 -61.42 -3.53 -19.15
CA ARG A 3 -60.51 -4.72 -19.25
C ARG A 3 -60.00 -5.06 -17.84
N GLN A 4 -60.71 -5.89 -17.09
CA GLN A 4 -60.61 -7.36 -17.00
C GLN A 4 -59.23 -7.91 -16.59
N THR A 5 -59.19 -8.27 -15.31
CA THR A 5 -58.40 -9.32 -14.65
C THR A 5 -58.54 -10.68 -15.34
N ARG A 6 -57.45 -11.47 -15.39
CA ARG A 6 -57.49 -12.93 -15.53
C ARG A 6 -56.40 -13.59 -14.69
N GLN A 7 -56.83 -14.27 -13.63
CA GLN A 7 -56.19 -15.49 -13.14
C GLN A 7 -56.57 -16.64 -14.07
N LEU A 8 -55.65 -17.59 -14.29
CA LEU A 8 -56.00 -18.95 -14.72
C LEU A 8 -55.11 -19.95 -13.98
N TRP A 9 -55.75 -21.03 -13.58
CA TRP A 9 -55.32 -22.11 -12.70
C TRP A 9 -55.15 -23.40 -13.51
N ARG A 10 -54.27 -24.30 -13.02
CA ARG A 10 -54.20 -25.77 -13.22
C ARG A 10 -53.81 -26.26 -14.64
N SER A 11 -52.90 -27.23 -14.81
CA SER A 11 -53.11 -28.62 -14.38
C SER A 11 -51.81 -29.45 -14.35
N THR A 12 -51.84 -30.42 -13.44
CA THR A 12 -50.95 -31.55 -13.15
C THR A 12 -50.62 -32.46 -14.33
N LEU A 13 -49.37 -32.94 -14.39
CA LEU A 13 -49.07 -34.31 -14.83
C LEU A 13 -47.95 -34.90 -13.96
N SER A 14 -48.31 -35.95 -13.23
CA SER A 14 -47.47 -36.78 -12.39
C SER A 14 -46.76 -37.85 -13.25
N LEU A 15 -45.43 -37.91 -13.17
CA LEU A 15 -44.66 -39.11 -13.53
C LEU A 15 -43.81 -39.52 -12.33
N LEU A 16 -44.20 -40.63 -11.71
CA LEU A 16 -43.41 -41.37 -10.73
C LEU A 16 -42.25 -42.05 -11.45
N GLY A 17 -41.02 -41.59 -11.17
CA GLY A 17 -39.78 -42.24 -11.58
C GLY A 17 -38.93 -42.53 -10.36
N THR A 18 -38.98 -43.78 -9.90
CA THR A 18 -38.14 -44.36 -8.86
C THR A 18 -36.69 -44.34 -9.33
N VAL A 19 -35.81 -43.56 -8.68
CA VAL A 19 -34.36 -43.65 -8.88
C VAL A 19 -33.72 -44.06 -7.57
N GLY A 20 -33.11 -45.24 -7.59
CA GLY A 20 -32.39 -45.83 -6.46
C GLY A 20 -31.18 -44.99 -6.07
N LEU A 21 -31.04 -44.78 -4.76
CA LEU A 21 -29.83 -44.27 -4.13
C LEU A 21 -28.71 -45.32 -4.25
N ILE A 22 -27.77 -45.08 -5.16
CA ILE A 22 -26.45 -45.72 -5.12
C ILE A 22 -25.51 -44.77 -4.38
N ALA A 23 -25.30 -45.04 -3.09
CA ALA A 23 -24.29 -44.38 -2.29
C ALA A 23 -22.90 -44.81 -2.79
N SER A 24 -22.27 -43.95 -3.59
CA SER A 24 -20.89 -44.13 -4.04
C SER A 24 -19.97 -43.39 -3.05
N SER A 25 -19.31 -44.15 -2.19
CA SER A 25 -18.33 -43.65 -1.24
C SER A 25 -17.06 -43.20 -1.99
N PHE A 26 -16.95 -41.91 -2.30
CA PHE A 26 -15.69 -41.34 -2.77
C PHE A 26 -14.78 -41.10 -1.57
N SER A 27 -13.76 -41.96 -1.42
CA SER A 27 -12.64 -41.71 -0.51
C SER A 27 -11.73 -40.66 -1.14
N ILE A 28 -11.86 -39.41 -0.67
CA ILE A 28 -10.90 -38.34 -0.98
C ILE A 28 -9.64 -38.66 -0.19
N THR A 29 -8.62 -39.17 -0.88
CA THR A 29 -7.26 -39.27 -0.35
C THR A 29 -6.70 -37.86 -0.23
N THR A 30 -6.72 -37.32 0.99
CA THR A 30 -5.99 -36.10 1.32
C THR A 30 -4.50 -36.41 1.33
N SER A 31 -3.84 -36.16 0.20
CA SER A 31 -2.39 -36.05 0.16
C SER A 31 -1.98 -34.84 0.97
N SER A 32 -1.55 -35.07 2.21
CA SER A 32 -0.86 -34.10 3.05
C SER A 32 0.52 -33.84 2.44
N ILE A 33 0.58 -32.89 1.51
CA ILE A 33 1.85 -32.26 1.18
C ILE A 33 2.27 -31.48 2.42
N SER A 34 3.26 -32.04 3.13
CA SER A 34 4.05 -31.35 4.13
C SER A 34 4.51 -30.03 3.53
N ALA A 35 3.89 -28.93 3.96
CA ALA A 35 4.43 -27.61 3.75
C ALA A 35 5.78 -27.58 4.46
N GLN A 36 6.86 -27.63 3.70
CA GLN A 36 8.17 -27.22 4.18
C GLN A 36 7.99 -25.83 4.79
N THR A 37 8.25 -25.73 6.09
CA THR A 37 8.33 -24.48 6.83
C THR A 37 9.49 -23.66 6.28
N SER A 38 9.26 -22.95 5.17
CA SER A 38 10.14 -21.87 4.74
C SER A 38 10.09 -20.81 5.84
N GLY A 39 11.21 -20.61 6.55
CA GLY A 39 11.29 -19.82 7.77
C GLY A 39 10.55 -18.50 7.66
N SER A 40 9.55 -18.30 8.52
CA SER A 40 8.96 -16.98 8.74
C SER A 40 10.10 -16.03 9.09
N ALA A 41 10.15 -14.86 8.46
CA ALA A 41 11.09 -13.80 8.86
C ALA A 41 11.00 -13.67 10.39
N GLN A 42 12.09 -13.98 11.09
CA GLN A 42 12.17 -13.86 12.55
C GLN A 42 12.45 -12.40 12.91
N PRO A 43 12.02 -11.93 14.09
CA PRO A 43 12.43 -10.61 14.60
C PRO A 43 13.95 -10.46 14.45
N CYS A 44 14.41 -9.27 14.10
CA CYS A 44 15.83 -9.04 13.94
C CYS A 44 16.57 -9.25 15.27
N LEU A 45 15.95 -8.82 16.38
CA LEU A 45 16.51 -8.92 17.71
C LEU A 45 16.14 -10.24 18.38
N SER A 46 17.15 -10.91 18.93
CA SER A 46 16.97 -12.13 19.72
C SER A 46 16.51 -11.82 21.15
N GLY A 47 15.56 -12.61 21.67
CA GLY A 47 15.22 -12.62 23.11
C GLY A 47 14.31 -11.48 23.59
N ASP A 48 13.68 -10.75 22.68
CA ASP A 48 12.75 -9.64 22.96
C ASP A 48 13.29 -8.60 23.98
N PRO A 49 14.46 -7.97 23.70
CA PRO A 49 15.13 -7.10 24.66
C PRO A 49 14.32 -5.84 25.02
N PHE A 50 13.30 -5.51 24.21
CA PHE A 50 12.44 -4.35 24.39
C PHE A 50 11.00 -4.72 24.78
N GLN A 51 10.73 -5.98 25.12
CA GLN A 51 9.40 -6.43 25.55
C GLN A 51 8.30 -6.11 24.53
N LEU A 52 8.62 -6.23 23.23
CA LEU A 52 7.70 -6.02 22.12
C LEU A 52 6.56 -7.04 22.11
N ALA A 53 6.79 -8.25 22.65
CA ALA A 53 5.71 -9.20 22.87
C ALA A 53 4.69 -8.65 23.89
N ALA A 54 5.17 -8.03 24.98
CA ALA A 54 4.29 -7.39 25.97
C ALA A 54 3.58 -6.16 25.38
N LEU A 55 4.23 -5.39 24.51
CA LEU A 55 3.57 -4.34 23.75
C LEU A 55 2.43 -4.91 22.89
N LYS A 56 2.71 -5.95 22.09
CA LYS A 56 1.69 -6.58 21.22
C LYS A 56 0.51 -7.10 22.01
N THR A 57 0.73 -7.70 23.18
CA THR A 57 -0.36 -8.09 24.09
C THR A 57 -1.22 -6.89 24.48
N LYS A 58 -0.62 -5.74 24.84
CA LYS A 58 -1.38 -4.52 25.18
C LYS A 58 -2.17 -3.98 23.99
N LEU A 59 -1.57 -3.96 22.81
CA LEU A 59 -2.22 -3.51 21.56
C LEU A 59 -3.40 -4.41 21.14
N SER A 60 -3.46 -5.64 21.65
CA SER A 60 -4.49 -6.63 21.33
C SER A 60 -5.59 -6.72 22.40
N GLN A 61 -5.53 -5.87 23.43
CA GLN A 61 -6.55 -5.85 24.46
C GLN A 61 -7.88 -5.30 23.91
N VAL A 62 -8.97 -6.03 24.16
CA VAL A 62 -10.34 -5.58 23.83
C VAL A 62 -10.73 -4.38 24.68
N ASN A 63 -10.39 -4.42 25.98
CA ASN A 63 -10.66 -3.35 26.94
C ASN A 63 -9.34 -2.81 27.50
N PRO A 64 -8.61 -1.98 26.73
CA PRO A 64 -7.34 -1.44 27.18
C PRO A 64 -7.53 -0.42 28.31
N PRO A 65 -6.59 -0.31 29.25
CA PRO A 65 -6.64 0.71 30.29
C PRO A 65 -6.50 2.12 29.69
N SER A 66 -7.12 3.11 30.34
CA SER A 66 -6.97 4.51 29.97
C SER A 66 -5.58 5.06 30.35
N GLY A 67 -5.15 6.09 29.62
CA GLY A 67 -3.88 6.78 29.86
C GLY A 67 -2.64 6.00 29.41
N VAL A 68 -1.49 6.65 29.58
CA VAL A 68 -0.19 6.13 29.12
C VAL A 68 0.23 4.92 29.95
N GLN A 69 0.38 3.79 29.29
CA GLN A 69 0.91 2.56 29.84
C GLN A 69 2.38 2.43 29.49
N ARG A 70 3.22 2.34 30.51
CA ARG A 70 4.64 2.04 30.32
C ARG A 70 4.81 0.54 30.04
N VAL A 71 5.47 0.20 28.93
CA VAL A 71 5.92 -1.18 28.65
C VAL A 71 7.26 -1.40 29.31
N ASN A 72 8.21 -0.49 29.06
CA ASN A 72 9.52 -0.49 29.69
C ASN A 72 10.06 0.96 29.82
N ARG A 73 11.38 1.13 30.05
CA ARG A 73 11.97 2.47 30.19
C ARG A 73 11.86 3.34 28.92
N THR A 74 11.90 2.73 27.75
CA THR A 74 12.01 3.38 26.42
C THR A 74 10.76 3.22 25.54
N LEU A 75 9.75 2.49 26.01
CA LEU A 75 8.56 2.14 25.24
C LEU A 75 7.28 2.38 26.05
N THR A 76 6.36 3.15 25.49
CA THR A 76 5.02 3.39 26.05
C THR A 76 3.94 3.18 25.01
N VAL A 77 2.75 2.82 25.48
CA VAL A 77 1.54 2.68 24.67
C VAL A 77 0.38 3.36 25.38
N GLU A 78 -0.47 4.05 24.64
CA GLU A 78 -1.65 4.71 25.16
C GLU A 78 -2.84 4.35 24.28
N PHE A 79 -3.91 3.85 24.89
CA PHE A 79 -5.18 3.73 24.18
C PHE A 79 -5.74 5.13 23.93
N ILE A 80 -6.07 5.42 22.68
CA ILE A 80 -6.60 6.74 22.30
C ILE A 80 -8.11 6.70 22.16
N THR A 81 -8.60 5.78 21.35
CA THR A 81 -10.01 5.74 20.96
C THR A 81 -10.36 4.43 20.28
N THR A 82 -11.65 4.20 20.09
CA THR A 82 -12.17 3.13 19.24
C THR A 82 -12.57 3.73 17.90
N GLY A 83 -12.18 3.07 16.82
CA GLY A 83 -12.54 3.44 15.46
C GLY A 83 -13.67 2.60 14.88
N VAL A 84 -13.95 2.83 13.60
CA VAL A 84 -14.86 2.01 12.81
C VAL A 84 -14.17 1.61 11.51
N LEU A 85 -14.50 0.44 10.99
CA LEU A 85 -14.09 -0.01 9.66
C LEU A 85 -15.28 0.12 8.70
N THR A 86 -15.08 0.80 7.58
CA THR A 86 -16.10 1.02 6.55
C THR A 86 -15.59 0.57 5.18
N ASP A 87 -16.51 0.17 4.29
CA ASP A 87 -16.20 -0.24 2.91
C ASP A 87 -16.36 0.90 1.89
N GLU A 88 -16.42 2.14 2.39
CA GLU A 88 -16.40 3.34 1.56
C GLU A 88 -15.09 3.43 0.75
N ALA A 89 -15.14 4.12 -0.39
CA ALA A 89 -13.89 4.43 -1.09
C ALA A 89 -13.14 5.53 -0.31
N PRO A 90 -11.81 5.45 -0.28
CA PRO A 90 -11.00 6.56 0.18
C PRO A 90 -11.21 7.77 -0.75
N THR A 91 -11.20 8.95 -0.14
CA THR A 91 -11.25 10.22 -0.87
C THR A 91 -9.85 10.78 -0.97
N MET A 92 -9.46 11.22 -2.17
CA MET A 92 -8.21 11.93 -2.39
C MET A 92 -8.16 13.19 -1.52
N PRO A 93 -7.07 13.43 -0.77
CA PRO A 93 -6.92 14.66 -0.03
C PRO A 93 -6.72 15.84 -0.98
N VAL A 94 -7.09 17.04 -0.53
CA VAL A 94 -6.84 18.27 -1.26
C VAL A 94 -5.48 18.82 -0.85
N LEU A 95 -4.56 18.99 -1.81
CA LEU A 95 -3.28 19.62 -1.52
C LEU A 95 -3.42 21.15 -1.48
N PRO A 96 -2.86 21.82 -0.45
CA PRO A 96 -2.64 23.24 -0.54
C PRO A 96 -1.54 23.53 -1.56
N THR A 97 -1.67 24.65 -2.27
CA THR A 97 -0.60 25.13 -3.15
C THR A 97 0.63 25.46 -2.32
N GLU A 98 1.74 24.78 -2.59
CA GLU A 98 3.01 24.99 -1.91
C GLU A 98 4.15 25.10 -2.92
N VAL A 99 5.08 26.02 -2.67
CA VAL A 99 6.30 26.17 -3.46
C VAL A 99 7.31 25.14 -2.97
N GLY A 100 7.81 24.31 -3.88
CA GLY A 100 8.91 23.38 -3.59
C GLY A 100 10.27 24.00 -3.85
N ASP A 101 11.29 23.47 -3.19
CA ASP A 101 12.70 23.72 -3.46
C ASP A 101 13.24 22.63 -4.40
N ASP A 102 13.94 23.00 -5.46
CA ASP A 102 14.53 22.03 -6.38
C ASP A 102 15.84 21.44 -5.84
N GLU A 103 16.54 22.14 -4.95
CA GLU A 103 17.82 21.73 -4.36
C GLU A 103 17.83 21.97 -2.84
N PRO A 104 16.92 21.33 -2.07
CA PRO A 104 16.90 21.52 -0.64
C PRO A 104 18.22 21.02 -0.02
N TYR A 105 18.72 21.76 0.96
CA TYR A 105 19.81 21.27 1.80
C TYR A 105 19.27 20.18 2.74
N GLU A 106 19.73 18.95 2.53
CA GLU A 106 19.32 17.81 3.35
C GLU A 106 20.49 17.26 4.16
N ARG A 107 20.23 17.02 5.44
CA ARG A 107 21.25 16.58 6.39
C ARG A 107 21.50 15.09 6.25
N GLU A 108 22.77 14.71 6.20
CA GLU A 108 23.22 13.31 6.31
C GLU A 108 24.52 13.25 7.15
N PRO A 109 24.71 12.25 8.04
CA PRO A 109 23.74 11.21 8.41
C PRO A 109 22.63 11.73 9.33
N VAL A 110 21.47 11.07 9.31
CA VAL A 110 20.35 11.34 10.23
C VAL A 110 20.31 10.31 11.38
N PRO A 111 20.57 10.75 12.63
CA PRO A 111 20.41 9.88 13.79
C PRO A 111 18.99 9.35 13.93
N ALA A 112 18.83 8.16 14.51
CA ALA A 112 17.51 7.64 14.85
C ALA A 112 16.75 8.63 15.74
N SER A 113 15.48 8.81 15.42
CA SER A 113 14.56 9.67 16.15
C SER A 113 13.59 8.82 16.97
N THR A 114 12.92 9.46 17.95
CA THR A 114 11.84 8.79 18.67
C THR A 114 10.70 8.52 17.70
N ALA A 115 10.34 7.24 17.52
CA ALA A 115 9.21 6.84 16.70
C ALA A 115 7.92 7.05 17.50
N THR A 116 7.04 7.92 17.00
CA THR A 116 5.71 8.20 17.57
C THR A 116 4.68 7.96 16.50
N PHE A 117 3.71 7.08 16.79
CA PHE A 117 2.76 6.69 15.76
C PHE A 117 1.45 6.12 16.28
N ARG A 118 0.45 6.11 15.40
CA ARG A 118 -0.88 5.54 15.64
C ARG A 118 -0.97 4.17 14.99
N VAL A 119 -1.32 3.16 15.78
CA VAL A 119 -1.67 1.82 15.29
C VAL A 119 -3.12 1.51 15.60
N PHE A 120 -3.81 0.93 14.64
CA PHE A 120 -5.18 0.48 14.77
C PHE A 120 -5.28 -1.02 14.55
N ASN A 121 -5.85 -1.69 15.54
CA ASN A 121 -6.09 -3.12 15.51
C ASN A 121 -7.46 -3.39 14.89
N THR A 122 -7.51 -4.09 13.76
CA THR A 122 -8.78 -4.36 13.07
C THR A 122 -9.64 -5.40 13.79
N LEU A 123 -9.06 -6.17 14.72
CA LEU A 123 -9.77 -7.16 15.54
C LEU A 123 -10.56 -6.49 16.67
N THR A 124 -9.93 -5.56 17.38
CA THR A 124 -10.54 -4.90 18.55
C THR A 124 -11.15 -3.54 18.21
N LEU A 125 -10.85 -3.03 17.01
CA LEU A 125 -11.15 -1.66 16.58
C LEU A 125 -10.53 -0.58 17.49
N ASN A 126 -9.55 -0.96 18.30
CA ASN A 126 -8.87 -0.04 19.20
C ASN A 126 -7.69 0.60 18.50
N GLU A 127 -7.54 1.89 18.74
CA GLU A 127 -6.43 2.70 18.28
C GLU A 127 -5.52 3.09 19.44
N PHE A 128 -4.22 2.97 19.20
CA PHE A 128 -3.20 3.23 20.18
C PHE A 128 -2.15 4.19 19.64
N ARG A 129 -1.64 5.05 20.53
CA ARG A 129 -0.38 5.77 20.31
C ARG A 129 0.75 4.91 20.88
N VAL A 130 1.77 4.64 20.08
CA VAL A 130 3.01 4.00 20.52
C VAL A 130 4.13 5.02 20.44
N VAL A 131 4.93 5.10 21.50
CA VAL A 131 6.13 5.94 21.55
C VAL A 131 7.32 5.07 21.90
N MET A 132 8.29 5.00 21.00
CA MET A 132 9.53 4.25 21.15
C MET A 132 10.72 5.22 21.06
N GLN A 133 11.50 5.31 22.14
CA GLN A 133 12.62 6.26 22.21
C GLN A 133 13.69 5.97 21.15
N ALA A 134 14.33 7.05 20.68
CA ALA A 134 15.40 7.04 19.67
C ALA A 134 16.49 5.97 19.90
N SER A 135 16.88 5.69 21.15
CA SER A 135 17.90 4.67 21.45
C SER A 135 17.43 3.25 21.13
N THR A 136 16.17 2.93 21.41
CA THR A 136 15.56 1.64 21.06
C THR A 136 15.36 1.53 19.55
N VAL A 137 14.83 2.57 18.91
CA VAL A 137 14.67 2.63 17.45
C VAL A 137 16.02 2.45 16.75
N GLY A 138 17.06 3.15 17.20
CA GLY A 138 18.41 3.03 16.67
C GLY A 138 18.95 1.60 16.77
N THR A 139 18.74 0.92 17.90
CA THR A 139 19.16 -0.49 18.05
C THR A 139 18.44 -1.41 17.06
N ILE A 140 17.14 -1.21 16.84
CA ILE A 140 16.37 -1.99 15.86
C ILE A 140 16.86 -1.67 14.45
N ARG A 141 17.03 -0.38 14.11
CA ARG A 141 17.51 0.07 12.80
C ARG A 141 18.89 -0.52 12.48
N ASP A 142 19.84 -0.41 13.40
CA ASP A 142 21.18 -0.98 13.26
C ASP A 142 21.15 -2.51 13.10
N CYS A 143 20.16 -3.19 13.69
CA CYS A 143 19.95 -4.60 13.46
C CYS A 143 19.47 -4.86 12.01
N TYR A 144 18.48 -4.11 11.53
CA TYR A 144 17.93 -4.27 10.18
C TYR A 144 18.99 -3.99 9.12
N GLU A 145 19.78 -2.93 9.28
CA GLU A 145 20.87 -2.57 8.37
C GLU A 145 21.96 -3.65 8.35
N ARG A 146 22.42 -4.13 9.52
CA ARG A 146 23.45 -5.19 9.59
C ARG A 146 23.01 -6.52 9.01
N ASN A 147 21.71 -6.82 9.02
CA ASN A 147 21.14 -8.06 8.50
C ASN A 147 20.48 -7.89 7.13
N ASP A 148 20.69 -6.76 6.45
CA ASP A 148 20.18 -6.46 5.11
C ASP A 148 18.65 -6.50 4.98
N LEU A 149 17.91 -6.28 6.07
CA LEU A 149 16.45 -6.45 6.10
C LEU A 149 15.68 -5.30 5.43
N LEU A 150 16.37 -4.23 5.02
CA LEU A 150 15.80 -3.09 4.28
C LEU A 150 15.85 -3.26 2.76
N ASN A 151 16.66 -4.20 2.24
CA ASN A 151 16.86 -4.43 0.81
C ASN A 151 15.81 -5.33 0.15
N GLY A 152 14.80 -5.73 0.93
CA GLY A 152 13.72 -6.57 0.44
C GLY A 152 14.06 -8.06 0.44
N LYS A 153 13.25 -8.86 -0.27
CA LYS A 153 13.53 -10.27 -0.53
C LYS A 153 13.56 -10.46 -2.03
N ILE A 154 14.72 -10.83 -2.57
CA ILE A 154 14.87 -11.03 -4.00
C ILE A 154 14.58 -12.49 -4.34
N PRO A 155 13.63 -12.75 -5.24
CA PRO A 155 13.31 -14.10 -5.64
C PRO A 155 14.32 -14.65 -6.65
N THR A 156 14.39 -15.97 -6.75
CA THR A 156 15.35 -16.65 -7.64
C THR A 156 15.06 -16.44 -9.13
N ASP A 157 13.81 -16.14 -9.49
CA ASP A 157 13.36 -15.83 -10.84
C ASP A 157 13.54 -14.34 -11.22
N TYR A 158 14.16 -13.53 -10.36
CA TYR A 158 14.42 -12.13 -10.67
C TYR A 158 15.50 -11.95 -11.75
N THR A 159 15.13 -11.32 -12.85
CA THR A 159 15.95 -11.13 -14.05
C THR A 159 16.63 -9.75 -14.16
N GLY A 160 16.45 -8.87 -13.17
CA GLY A 160 16.96 -7.49 -13.20
C GLY A 160 15.87 -6.46 -13.46
N ASP A 161 16.27 -5.26 -13.91
CA ASP A 161 15.35 -4.16 -14.22
C ASP A 161 14.41 -4.55 -15.37
N ILE A 162 13.14 -4.82 -15.04
CA ILE A 162 12.07 -5.14 -16.00
C ILE A 162 11.32 -3.90 -16.50
N ASP A 163 11.65 -2.73 -15.96
CA ASP A 163 11.07 -1.43 -16.32
C ASP A 163 11.98 -0.60 -17.22
N ALA A 164 13.22 -1.06 -17.43
CA ALA A 164 14.13 -0.50 -18.42
C ALA A 164 13.39 -0.38 -19.76
N PRO A 165 13.22 0.85 -20.29
CA PRO A 165 12.40 1.05 -21.46
C PRO A 165 12.97 0.26 -22.64
N PRO A 166 12.15 -0.46 -23.41
CA PRO A 166 12.56 -0.85 -24.75
C PRO A 166 12.87 0.42 -25.56
N PRO A 167 13.73 0.35 -26.61
CA PRO A 167 14.08 1.51 -27.42
C PRO A 167 12.83 2.26 -27.88
N PRO A 168 12.86 3.61 -27.91
CA PRO A 168 11.67 4.43 -27.96
C PRO A 168 10.80 4.12 -29.18
N GLN A 169 9.59 3.57 -28.93
CA GLN A 169 8.51 3.53 -29.92
C GLN A 169 7.52 4.66 -29.58
N ARG A 170 7.70 5.82 -30.23
CA ARG A 170 6.68 6.88 -30.20
C ARG A 170 5.55 6.52 -31.14
N SER A 171 4.45 5.98 -30.61
CA SER A 171 3.15 6.13 -31.27
C SER A 171 2.48 7.39 -30.73
N LYS A 172 2.38 8.43 -31.56
CA LYS A 172 1.50 9.58 -31.29
C LYS A 172 0.06 9.06 -31.24
N GLN A 173 -0.56 9.01 -30.06
CA GLN A 173 -2.01 8.95 -29.99
C GLN A 173 -2.58 10.36 -30.23
N THR A 174 -3.50 10.46 -31.18
CA THR A 174 -4.34 11.63 -31.41
C THR A 174 -5.66 11.39 -30.69
N GLU A 175 -5.86 11.96 -29.48
CA GLU A 175 -7.18 11.95 -28.84
C GLU A 175 -7.49 13.24 -28.05
N VAL A 176 -8.80 13.40 -27.82
CA VAL A 176 -9.57 14.60 -27.48
C VAL A 176 -9.39 15.01 -26.00
N PHE A 177 -9.24 16.30 -25.77
CA PHE A 177 -8.94 16.96 -24.48
C PHE A 177 -10.12 16.96 -23.48
N THR A 178 -9.94 16.38 -22.27
CA THR A 178 -10.66 16.68 -20.98
C THR A 178 -9.79 16.24 -19.77
N PRO A 179 -10.08 16.64 -18.50
CA PRO A 179 -9.20 17.35 -17.56
C PRO A 179 -8.07 16.48 -16.90
N PHE A 180 -6.82 16.96 -16.91
CA PHE A 180 -5.58 16.15 -16.90
C PHE A 180 -4.82 15.96 -15.57
N GLY A 181 -4.64 14.70 -15.15
CA GLY A 181 -3.62 14.23 -14.18
C GLY A 181 -2.31 13.74 -14.82
N TRP A 182 -1.97 14.29 -15.98
CA TRP A 182 -0.91 13.80 -16.86
C TRP A 182 0.19 14.84 -17.06
N SER A 183 1.42 14.37 -17.10
CA SER A 183 2.61 15.17 -17.29
C SER A 183 2.72 15.58 -18.74
N ASN A 184 2.89 16.88 -18.96
CA ASN A 184 2.86 17.52 -20.27
C ASN A 184 1.51 17.37 -21.01
N GLY A 185 0.41 17.12 -20.27
CA GLY A 185 -0.94 17.05 -20.85
C GLY A 185 -1.16 15.86 -21.79
N ASP A 186 -0.35 14.81 -21.67
CA ASP A 186 -0.40 13.60 -22.50
C ASP A 186 -0.37 12.37 -21.61
N ASP A 187 -1.32 11.46 -21.78
CA ASP A 187 -1.38 10.22 -21.01
C ASP A 187 -0.53 9.14 -21.67
N ASN A 188 0.66 8.92 -21.11
CA ASN A 188 1.60 7.93 -21.62
C ASN A 188 1.49 6.59 -20.88
N ARG A 189 0.52 6.40 -19.98
CA ARG A 189 0.46 5.17 -19.18
C ARG A 189 0.16 3.95 -20.03
N GLU A 190 0.92 2.90 -19.76
CA GLU A 190 0.78 1.62 -20.43
C GLU A 190 0.28 0.54 -19.48
N LEU A 191 -0.55 -0.36 -20.02
CA LEU A 191 -0.94 -1.60 -19.36
C LEU A 191 0.30 -2.48 -19.12
N LYS A 192 0.52 -2.90 -17.87
CA LYS A 192 1.61 -3.81 -17.51
C LYS A 192 1.15 -5.26 -17.55
N THR A 193 1.51 -5.94 -18.64
CA THR A 193 1.14 -7.34 -18.88
C THR A 193 2.01 -8.36 -18.14
N ASN A 194 3.18 -7.93 -17.68
CA ASN A 194 4.15 -8.72 -16.92
C ASN A 194 3.97 -8.61 -15.39
N HIS A 195 2.74 -8.41 -14.90
CA HIS A 195 2.37 -8.24 -13.49
C HIS A 195 2.82 -9.37 -12.55
N THR A 196 3.12 -10.56 -13.08
CA THR A 196 3.64 -11.70 -12.30
C THR A 196 5.16 -11.67 -12.13
N GLN A 197 5.88 -10.83 -12.87
CA GLN A 197 7.33 -10.69 -12.72
C GLN A 197 7.67 -9.81 -11.52
N PHE A 198 8.81 -10.07 -10.89
CA PHE A 198 9.32 -9.18 -9.85
C PHE A 198 9.98 -7.94 -10.48
N PRO A 199 9.68 -6.72 -9.99
CA PRO A 199 8.96 -6.46 -8.74
C PRO A 199 7.45 -6.19 -8.88
N LEU A 200 6.87 -6.20 -10.08
CA LEU A 200 5.45 -5.88 -10.26
C LEU A 200 4.50 -6.74 -9.42
N ARG A 201 4.83 -8.02 -9.19
CA ARG A 201 4.00 -8.90 -8.33
C ARG A 201 3.89 -8.47 -6.87
N THR A 202 4.79 -7.61 -6.38
CA THR A 202 4.71 -7.09 -5.00
C THR A 202 3.69 -5.95 -4.88
N ILE A 203 3.30 -5.35 -6.01
CA ILE A 203 2.35 -4.24 -6.09
C ILE A 203 0.93 -4.81 -6.11
N SER A 204 0.14 -4.33 -5.16
CA SER A 204 -1.18 -4.87 -4.86
C SER A 204 -2.26 -3.84 -5.14
N GLN A 205 -3.32 -4.30 -5.79
CA GLN A 205 -4.56 -3.53 -5.87
C GLN A 205 -5.24 -3.55 -4.50
N PHE A 206 -5.72 -2.39 -4.05
CA PHE A 206 -6.69 -2.27 -2.97
C PHE A 206 -8.05 -2.00 -3.58
N SER A 207 -8.94 -2.98 -3.50
CA SER A 207 -10.35 -2.82 -3.88
C SER A 207 -11.23 -2.83 -2.64
N ARG A 208 -12.46 -2.34 -2.79
CA ARG A 208 -13.50 -2.60 -1.79
C ARG A 208 -13.66 -4.10 -1.55
N VAL A 209 -14.10 -4.46 -0.35
CA VAL A 209 -14.44 -5.84 0.01
C VAL A 209 -15.77 -6.23 -0.65
N SER A 210 -16.71 -5.28 -0.73
CA SER A 210 -17.98 -5.42 -1.42
C SER A 210 -18.10 -4.43 -2.59
N GLY A 211 -18.89 -4.77 -3.61
CA GLY A 211 -19.07 -3.93 -4.79
C GLY A 211 -18.17 -4.29 -5.96
N ASN A 212 -17.83 -3.30 -6.78
CA ASN A 212 -17.04 -3.54 -7.99
C ASN A 212 -15.57 -3.90 -7.66
N GLN A 213 -14.89 -4.52 -8.61
CA GLN A 213 -13.48 -4.91 -8.48
C GLN A 213 -12.53 -3.74 -8.86
N ASP A 214 -13.05 -2.52 -8.91
CA ASP A 214 -12.24 -1.38 -9.28
C ASP A 214 -11.22 -1.02 -8.21
N SER A 215 -10.18 -0.33 -8.62
CA SER A 215 -9.15 0.09 -7.69
C SER A 215 -9.59 1.31 -6.90
N ASN A 216 -9.49 1.23 -5.58
CA ASN A 216 -9.59 2.38 -4.70
C ASN A 216 -8.22 3.00 -4.46
N CYS A 217 -7.21 2.14 -4.31
CA CYS A 217 -5.84 2.49 -3.99
C CYS A 217 -4.89 1.37 -4.43
N THR A 218 -3.61 1.61 -4.24
CA THR A 218 -2.52 0.67 -4.44
C THR A 218 -1.68 0.59 -3.16
N GLY A 219 -1.00 -0.54 -2.95
CA GLY A 219 0.08 -0.65 -1.97
C GLY A 219 1.14 -1.65 -2.41
N THR A 220 2.28 -1.65 -1.74
CA THR A 220 3.43 -2.49 -2.14
C THR A 220 3.97 -3.28 -0.98
N PHE A 221 4.20 -4.58 -1.17
CA PHE A 221 4.86 -5.40 -0.17
C PHE A 221 6.31 -4.93 0.04
N VAL A 222 6.62 -4.64 1.30
CA VAL A 222 7.94 -4.27 1.87
C VAL A 222 8.31 -5.22 3.02
N GLY A 223 7.63 -6.37 3.11
CA GLY A 223 7.87 -7.44 4.06
C GLY A 223 6.87 -8.59 3.84
N PRO A 224 6.96 -9.68 4.62
CA PRO A 224 6.10 -10.85 4.44
C PRO A 224 4.60 -10.56 4.58
N ARG A 225 4.26 -9.63 5.47
CA ARG A 225 2.89 -9.18 5.77
C ARG A 225 2.74 -7.66 5.67
N HIS A 226 3.80 -6.95 5.30
CA HIS A 226 3.90 -5.51 5.45
C HIS A 226 3.75 -4.85 4.10
N LEU A 227 2.77 -3.96 3.96
CA LEU A 227 2.65 -3.09 2.80
C LEU A 227 2.84 -1.63 3.21
N ILE A 228 3.46 -0.87 2.31
CA ILE A 228 3.46 0.60 2.35
C ILE A 228 2.42 1.14 1.36
N THR A 229 1.75 2.22 1.73
CA THR A 229 0.68 2.87 0.95
C THR A 229 0.51 4.33 1.42
N ALA A 230 -0.47 5.07 0.89
CA ALA A 230 -0.85 6.38 1.40
C ALA A 230 -1.72 6.23 2.65
N ALA A 231 -1.64 7.17 3.60
CA ALA A 231 -2.46 7.12 4.81
C ALA A 231 -3.96 7.26 4.48
N HIS A 232 -4.30 8.08 3.48
CA HIS A 232 -5.67 8.23 3.03
C HIS A 232 -6.27 6.96 2.42
N CYS A 233 -5.45 5.99 2.01
CA CYS A 233 -5.92 4.70 1.51
C CYS A 233 -6.45 3.77 2.61
N ILE A 234 -6.08 4.02 3.87
CA ILE A 234 -6.43 3.15 5.00
C ILE A 234 -7.26 3.87 6.06
N ASN A 235 -7.25 5.19 6.06
CA ASN A 235 -8.01 6.02 6.99
C ASN A 235 -8.51 7.31 6.34
N ARG A 236 -9.75 7.68 6.64
CA ARG A 236 -10.27 9.01 6.33
C ARG A 236 -9.58 10.05 7.21
N GLU A 237 -8.95 11.03 6.55
CA GLU A 237 -8.23 12.15 7.16
C GLU A 237 -8.94 12.71 8.39
N ALA A 238 -8.20 12.92 9.49
CA ALA A 238 -8.70 13.55 10.73
C ALA A 238 -9.91 12.87 11.39
N THR A 239 -10.19 11.60 11.08
CA THR A 239 -11.30 10.85 11.67
C THR A 239 -10.88 9.48 12.17
N ASN A 240 -11.72 8.83 12.99
CA ASN A 240 -11.53 7.43 13.41
C ASN A 240 -12.18 6.42 12.46
N VAL A 241 -12.41 6.80 11.20
CA VAL A 241 -12.98 5.95 10.16
C VAL A 241 -11.85 5.34 9.35
N TRP A 242 -11.68 4.03 9.48
CA TRP A 242 -10.70 3.21 8.77
C TRP A 242 -11.39 2.45 7.64
N PHE A 243 -10.63 2.06 6.61
CA PHE A 243 -11.21 1.37 5.46
C PHE A 243 -11.02 -0.15 5.56
N THR A 244 -12.06 -0.91 5.23
CA THR A 244 -11.89 -2.31 4.85
C THR A 244 -11.21 -2.36 3.49
N THR A 245 -10.40 -3.38 3.26
CA THR A 245 -9.70 -3.49 1.97
C THR A 245 -9.48 -4.94 1.58
N LYS A 246 -9.65 -5.23 0.29
CA LYS A 246 -9.17 -6.44 -0.32
C LYS A 246 -7.84 -6.15 -1.01
N VAL A 247 -6.78 -6.78 -0.52
CA VAL A 247 -5.42 -6.66 -1.06
C VAL A 247 -5.16 -7.82 -2.02
N THR A 248 -4.86 -7.50 -3.28
CA THR A 248 -4.59 -8.50 -4.32
C THR A 248 -3.27 -8.18 -5.04
N PRO A 249 -2.14 -8.82 -4.65
CA PRO A 249 -0.86 -8.65 -5.33
C PRO A 249 -0.85 -9.18 -6.76
N GLY A 250 -0.18 -8.44 -7.67
CA GLY A 250 -0.05 -8.83 -9.07
C GLY A 250 -1.39 -9.10 -9.75
N ARG A 251 -2.45 -8.36 -9.36
CA ARG A 251 -3.78 -8.56 -9.90
C ARG A 251 -3.79 -8.34 -11.40
N ASN A 252 -4.48 -9.25 -12.09
CA ASN A 252 -4.63 -9.23 -13.52
C ASN A 252 -6.11 -9.35 -13.87
N GLY A 253 -6.82 -8.23 -13.74
CA GLY A 253 -8.20 -8.06 -14.19
C GLY A 253 -9.22 -8.61 -13.21
N THR A 254 -10.36 -9.04 -13.76
CA THR A 254 -11.50 -9.57 -13.02
C THR A 254 -11.71 -11.06 -13.34
N GLY A 255 -12.34 -11.78 -12.40
CA GLY A 255 -12.73 -13.18 -12.61
C GLY A 255 -11.67 -14.21 -12.18
N THR A 256 -11.88 -15.46 -12.58
CA THR A 256 -11.03 -16.60 -12.18
C THR A 256 -9.61 -16.44 -12.70
N GLY A 257 -8.62 -16.70 -11.83
CA GLY A 257 -7.21 -16.58 -12.19
C GLY A 257 -6.66 -15.15 -12.21
N SER A 258 -7.49 -14.14 -11.91
CA SER A 258 -7.06 -12.74 -11.85
C SER A 258 -6.21 -12.39 -10.62
N ALA A 259 -6.14 -13.28 -9.63
CA ALA A 259 -5.35 -13.12 -8.41
C ALA A 259 -4.27 -14.22 -8.33
N PRO A 260 -3.16 -14.10 -9.09
CA PRO A 260 -2.16 -15.17 -9.21
C PRO A 260 -1.47 -15.53 -7.88
N TYR A 261 -1.48 -14.61 -6.92
CA TYR A 261 -0.86 -14.77 -5.60
C TYR A 261 -1.90 -14.78 -4.47
N ASN A 262 -3.15 -15.14 -4.78
CA ASN A 262 -4.32 -15.01 -3.90
C ASN A 262 -4.60 -13.55 -3.51
N SER A 263 -5.56 -13.37 -2.61
CA SER A 263 -5.95 -12.09 -2.06
C SER A 263 -6.21 -12.24 -0.57
N THR A 264 -5.92 -11.21 0.20
CA THR A 264 -6.23 -11.13 1.62
C THR A 264 -7.24 -10.02 1.87
N VAL A 265 -8.13 -10.22 2.83
CA VAL A 265 -9.20 -9.27 3.14
C VAL A 265 -9.04 -8.76 4.57
N ILE A 266 -9.06 -7.44 4.71
CA ILE A 266 -9.14 -6.76 5.99
C ILE A 266 -10.58 -6.31 6.20
N MET A 267 -11.24 -6.93 7.18
CA MET A 267 -12.65 -6.70 7.51
C MET A 267 -12.79 -6.32 8.98
N PRO A 268 -13.95 -5.78 9.41
CA PRO A 268 -14.24 -5.56 10.82
C PRO A 268 -14.37 -6.90 11.55
N ASN A 269 -13.84 -6.97 12.78
CA ASN A 269 -14.00 -8.09 13.70
C ASN A 269 -13.72 -9.48 13.05
N PRO A 270 -12.56 -9.67 12.40
CA PRO A 270 -12.18 -10.98 11.89
C PRO A 270 -12.21 -12.01 13.02
N GLN A 271 -12.50 -13.27 12.70
CA GLN A 271 -12.40 -14.33 13.72
C GLN A 271 -10.93 -14.47 14.16
N PRO A 272 -10.63 -14.50 15.47
CA PRO A 272 -9.29 -14.78 15.97
C PRO A 272 -8.72 -16.07 15.35
N PRO A 273 -7.41 -16.18 15.13
CA PRO A 273 -6.33 -15.30 15.58
C PRO A 273 -5.92 -14.23 14.55
N VAL A 274 -6.80 -13.90 13.60
CA VAL A 274 -6.45 -13.10 12.43
C VAL A 274 -6.43 -11.61 12.78
N GLU A 275 -5.24 -11.07 13.04
CA GLU A 275 -5.04 -9.64 13.29
C GLU A 275 -4.44 -8.95 12.07
N SER A 276 -5.07 -7.84 11.69
CA SER A 276 -4.51 -6.87 10.76
C SER A 276 -4.28 -5.56 11.48
N TRP A 277 -3.29 -4.81 11.02
CA TRP A 277 -2.90 -3.56 11.66
C TRP A 277 -2.79 -2.47 10.62
N TYR A 278 -3.33 -1.31 10.95
CA TYR A 278 -3.08 -0.09 10.21
C TYR A 278 -2.19 0.83 11.00
N TRP A 279 -1.35 1.55 10.28
CA TRP A 279 -0.42 2.51 10.85
C TRP A 279 -0.49 3.82 10.09
N THR A 280 -0.54 4.93 10.84
CA THR A 280 -0.35 6.28 10.32
C THR A 280 0.47 7.09 11.31
N PHE A 281 1.08 8.17 10.82
CA PHE A 281 1.55 9.24 11.70
C PHE A 281 0.40 9.84 12.52
N GLU A 282 0.74 10.42 13.66
CA GLU A 282 -0.23 11.04 14.56
C GLU A 282 -0.85 12.30 13.95
N GLU A 283 -0.05 13.06 13.22
CA GLU A 283 -0.43 14.33 12.60
C GLU A 283 -1.43 14.14 11.46
N TRP A 284 -1.43 12.97 10.80
CA TRP A 284 -2.48 12.58 9.86
C TRP A 284 -3.86 12.48 10.54
N ARG A 285 -3.87 12.19 11.84
CA ARG A 285 -5.07 11.91 12.64
C ARG A 285 -5.55 13.07 13.48
N ASP A 286 -4.74 14.10 13.67
CA ASP A 286 -5.09 15.24 14.51
C ASP A 286 -6.04 16.21 13.77
N PRO A 287 -7.30 16.39 14.21
CA PRO A 287 -8.23 17.34 13.60
C PRO A 287 -7.80 18.81 13.69
N ASN A 288 -6.78 19.13 14.48
CA ASN A 288 -6.20 20.47 14.57
C ASN A 288 -4.97 20.67 13.68
N GLN A 289 -4.45 19.60 13.06
CA GLN A 289 -3.29 19.68 12.19
C GLN A 289 -3.64 20.26 10.81
N ASN A 290 -3.03 21.37 10.45
CA ASN A 290 -3.15 21.90 9.08
C ASN A 290 -2.23 21.16 8.11
N ASN A 291 -2.65 21.08 6.84
CA ASN A 291 -1.92 20.40 5.76
C ASN A 291 -1.43 18.99 6.13
N ARG A 292 -2.37 18.08 6.41
CA ARG A 292 -2.06 16.71 6.84
C ARG A 292 -1.40 15.86 5.77
N THR A 293 -1.47 16.28 4.51
CA THR A 293 -0.85 15.57 3.38
C THR A 293 0.67 15.44 3.52
N ARG A 294 1.29 16.28 4.36
CA ARG A 294 2.69 16.12 4.81
C ARG A 294 2.95 14.78 5.50
N TRP A 295 1.93 14.11 6.01
CA TRP A 295 2.01 12.83 6.70
C TRP A 295 1.18 11.73 6.02
N ASP A 296 0.82 11.91 4.75
CA ASP A 296 0.01 10.95 3.99
C ASP A 296 0.80 9.72 3.52
N ILE A 297 1.29 8.95 4.48
CA ILE A 297 1.91 7.64 4.26
C ILE A 297 1.48 6.72 5.38
N GLY A 298 1.12 5.51 5.00
CA GLY A 298 0.59 4.50 5.88
C GLY A 298 1.26 3.16 5.66
N MET A 299 1.11 2.28 6.64
CA MET A 299 1.54 0.89 6.54
C MET A 299 0.42 -0.03 6.98
N ILE A 300 0.40 -1.22 6.37
CA ILE A 300 -0.57 -2.26 6.65
C ILE A 300 0.18 -3.53 7.03
N VAL A 301 -0.25 -4.17 8.11
CA VAL A 301 0.06 -5.57 8.38
C VAL A 301 -1.15 -6.39 7.97
N VAL A 302 -1.05 -7.08 6.84
CA VAL A 302 -2.12 -7.97 6.34
C VAL A 302 -2.14 -9.28 7.13
N PRO A 303 -3.26 -10.00 7.17
CA PRO A 303 -3.34 -11.25 7.91
C PRO A 303 -2.54 -12.37 7.24
N ASP A 304 -2.67 -12.50 5.92
CA ASP A 304 -1.94 -13.51 5.15
C ASP A 304 -0.50 -13.09 4.85
N ARG A 305 0.42 -14.04 4.86
CA ARG A 305 1.84 -13.82 4.51
C ARG A 305 2.07 -13.80 2.99
N LEU A 306 1.30 -13.01 2.25
CA LEU A 306 1.39 -12.98 0.78
C LEU A 306 2.77 -12.51 0.28
N GLY A 307 3.52 -11.74 1.08
CA GLY A 307 4.91 -11.38 0.79
C GLY A 307 5.85 -12.58 0.71
N ASP A 308 5.52 -13.73 1.32
CA ASP A 308 6.36 -14.93 1.20
C ASP A 308 6.28 -15.55 -0.21
N THR A 309 5.18 -15.33 -0.94
CA THR A 309 4.97 -15.82 -2.31
C THR A 309 5.30 -14.76 -3.37
N THR A 310 5.01 -13.49 -3.10
CA THR A 310 5.30 -12.38 -4.03
C THR A 310 6.73 -11.87 -3.89
N SER A 311 7.40 -12.19 -2.79
CA SER A 311 8.58 -11.48 -2.28
C SER A 311 8.26 -10.03 -1.92
N TRP A 312 9.25 -9.18 -1.70
CA TRP A 312 8.98 -7.77 -1.39
C TRP A 312 10.13 -6.87 -1.84
N MET A 313 9.79 -5.62 -2.18
CA MET A 313 10.78 -4.60 -2.50
C MET A 313 11.52 -4.14 -1.24
N GLY A 314 12.70 -3.57 -1.42
CA GLY A 314 13.35 -2.83 -0.36
C GLY A 314 12.63 -1.51 -0.05
N VAL A 315 12.97 -0.88 1.07
CA VAL A 315 12.47 0.44 1.45
C VAL A 315 13.62 1.28 1.99
N ALA A 316 13.79 2.49 1.46
CA ALA A 316 14.94 3.28 1.86
C ALA A 316 14.72 4.80 1.70
N PRO A 317 15.38 5.62 2.54
CA PRO A 317 15.34 7.07 2.39
C PRO A 317 16.32 7.51 1.28
N ARG A 318 15.73 8.12 0.24
CA ARG A 318 16.29 8.87 -0.91
C ARG A 318 16.68 10.31 -0.72
N THR A 319 17.93 10.81 -0.70
CA THR A 319 18.18 12.28 -0.70
C THR A 319 17.57 12.96 -1.93
N ALA A 320 17.28 14.27 -1.86
CA ALA A 320 16.75 15.03 -2.98
C ALA A 320 17.69 14.94 -4.20
N THR A 321 18.99 15.15 -3.98
CA THR A 321 20.01 15.02 -5.02
C THR A 321 20.03 13.63 -5.65
N TYR A 322 19.87 12.56 -4.85
CA TYR A 322 19.79 11.21 -5.38
C TYR A 322 18.53 11.02 -6.24
N LEU A 323 17.36 11.39 -5.72
CA LEU A 323 16.07 11.18 -6.38
C LEU A 323 15.95 11.95 -7.71
N LYS A 324 16.57 13.13 -7.81
CA LYS A 324 16.63 13.91 -9.06
C LYS A 324 17.45 13.24 -10.16
N ASN A 325 18.52 12.55 -9.76
CA ASN A 325 19.52 11.99 -10.66
C ASN A 325 19.32 10.49 -10.90
N THR A 326 18.26 9.91 -10.36
CA THR A 326 17.95 8.48 -10.46
C THR A 326 16.71 8.25 -11.29
N THR A 327 16.73 7.23 -12.15
CA THR A 327 15.53 6.78 -12.85
C THR A 327 14.58 6.12 -11.86
N SER A 328 13.38 6.66 -11.76
CA SER A 328 12.32 6.16 -10.90
C SER A 328 11.13 5.67 -11.72
N TYR A 329 10.34 4.78 -11.13
CA TYR A 329 9.20 4.13 -11.75
C TYR A 329 7.99 4.18 -10.82
N ASN A 330 6.81 4.36 -11.40
CA ASN A 330 5.53 4.24 -10.72
C ASN A 330 4.66 3.23 -11.45
N ARG A 331 4.07 2.33 -10.67
CA ARG A 331 3.23 1.24 -11.17
C ARG A 331 2.09 1.09 -10.18
N GLY A 332 0.85 1.15 -10.65
CA GLY A 332 -0.31 1.12 -9.78
C GLY A 332 -1.55 0.66 -10.49
N TYR A 333 -2.64 0.61 -9.75
CA TYR A 333 -3.94 0.21 -10.25
C TYR A 333 -4.84 1.45 -10.34
N PRO A 334 -4.99 2.07 -11.51
CA PRO A 334 -5.93 3.16 -11.67
C PRO A 334 -7.37 2.67 -11.48
N ASN A 335 -8.22 3.56 -11.00
CA ASN A 335 -9.66 3.39 -11.04
C ASN A 335 -10.14 3.65 -12.48
N CYS A 336 -10.88 2.71 -13.07
CA CYS A 336 -11.25 2.78 -14.49
C CYS A 336 -12.70 3.22 -14.73
N ASN A 337 -13.62 2.92 -13.81
CA ASN A 337 -15.05 3.11 -14.04
C ASN A 337 -15.57 4.46 -13.58
N GLY A 338 -14.73 5.28 -12.94
CA GLY A 338 -15.10 6.63 -12.59
C GLY A 338 -16.36 6.73 -11.76
N ASP A 339 -16.38 6.00 -10.66
CA ASP A 339 -17.45 5.98 -9.66
C ASP A 339 -17.59 7.30 -8.86
N GLY A 340 -17.27 8.44 -9.49
CA GLY A 340 -17.15 9.76 -8.88
C GLY A 340 -15.76 10.04 -8.29
N ALA A 341 -14.92 9.02 -8.12
CA ALA A 341 -13.54 9.17 -7.63
C ALA A 341 -12.56 9.50 -8.77
N THR A 342 -12.73 8.97 -9.98
CA THR A 342 -11.92 9.40 -11.12
C THR A 342 -12.38 10.77 -11.57
N ARG A 343 -11.46 11.73 -11.68
CA ARG A 343 -11.77 13.08 -12.16
C ARG A 343 -11.69 13.15 -13.69
N GLY A 344 -12.08 12.08 -14.38
CA GLY A 344 -11.98 11.93 -15.84
C GLY A 344 -10.56 11.65 -16.36
N ASN A 345 -9.65 11.24 -15.48
CA ASN A 345 -8.22 11.08 -15.75
C ASN A 345 -7.75 9.61 -15.75
N ALA A 346 -8.65 8.64 -15.97
CA ALA A 346 -8.28 7.24 -16.11
C ALA A 346 -7.47 7.02 -17.41
N PRO A 347 -6.55 6.03 -17.47
CA PRO A 347 -5.84 5.70 -18.71
C PRO A 347 -6.75 5.49 -19.91
N ALA A 348 -6.29 5.86 -21.10
CA ALA A 348 -6.99 5.51 -22.34
C ALA A 348 -7.19 3.98 -22.42
N GLY A 349 -8.43 3.55 -22.64
CA GLY A 349 -8.79 2.12 -22.62
C GLY A 349 -8.57 1.42 -21.28
N CYS A 350 -8.67 2.15 -20.16
CA CYS A 350 -8.49 1.61 -18.81
C CYS A 350 -9.28 0.31 -18.61
N GLN A 351 -8.56 -0.74 -18.21
CA GLN A 351 -9.14 -2.03 -17.89
C GLN A 351 -9.19 -2.23 -16.37
N VAL A 352 -10.39 -2.47 -15.86
CA VAL A 352 -10.65 -2.69 -14.43
C VAL A 352 -9.69 -3.73 -13.85
N ALA A 353 -9.12 -3.41 -12.68
CA ALA A 353 -8.25 -4.31 -11.94
C ALA A 353 -6.98 -4.75 -12.68
N ARG A 354 -6.49 -3.94 -13.62
CA ARG A 354 -5.18 -4.12 -14.26
C ARG A 354 -4.19 -3.05 -13.78
N MET A 355 -2.91 -3.41 -13.82
CA MET A 355 -1.82 -2.52 -13.47
C MET A 355 -1.43 -1.64 -14.65
N TYR A 356 -1.23 -0.35 -14.39
CA TYR A 356 -0.72 0.63 -15.35
C TYR A 356 0.50 1.34 -14.78
N GLY A 357 1.29 1.95 -15.65
CA GLY A 357 2.31 2.90 -15.24
C GLY A 357 2.93 3.62 -16.43
N ASP A 358 3.51 4.77 -16.14
CA ASP A 358 4.26 5.56 -17.10
C ASP A 358 5.50 4.76 -17.58
N PRO A 359 5.72 4.60 -18.91
CA PRO A 359 6.89 3.91 -19.45
C PRO A 359 8.19 4.71 -19.26
N GLY A 360 8.09 6.03 -19.02
CA GLY A 360 9.21 6.91 -18.80
C GLY A 360 9.69 6.98 -17.35
N ASN A 361 10.71 7.80 -17.15
CA ASN A 361 11.24 8.12 -15.83
C ASN A 361 10.25 9.00 -15.04
N CYS A 362 9.88 8.53 -13.86
CA CYS A 362 9.10 9.24 -12.84
C CYS A 362 9.99 10.22 -12.04
N GLY A 363 10.72 11.09 -12.76
CA GLY A 363 11.72 11.97 -12.16
C GLY A 363 11.14 12.85 -11.05
N ALA A 364 11.94 13.15 -10.03
CA ALA A 364 11.58 13.94 -8.87
C ALA A 364 11.99 15.42 -9.02
N ARG A 365 11.11 16.36 -8.64
CA ARG A 365 11.41 17.80 -8.46
C ARG A 365 10.53 18.44 -7.40
N TRP A 366 10.80 19.70 -7.08
CA TRP A 366 9.98 20.54 -6.20
C TRP A 366 9.74 19.87 -4.84
N PHE A 367 10.82 19.69 -4.09
CA PHE A 367 10.82 19.11 -2.76
C PHE A 367 10.15 20.06 -1.77
N LYS A 368 9.18 19.56 -1.02
CA LYS A 368 8.29 20.34 -0.15
C LYS A 368 8.40 19.86 1.29
N ASN A 369 8.20 20.80 2.22
CA ASN A 369 8.04 20.55 3.65
C ASN A 369 9.26 19.87 4.30
N LEU A 370 10.36 20.62 4.40
CA LEU A 370 11.52 20.23 5.21
C LEU A 370 11.09 19.94 6.66
N ASP A 371 11.41 18.75 7.15
CA ASP A 371 11.09 18.28 8.50
C ASP A 371 12.27 18.51 9.47
N GLY A 372 12.05 18.28 10.77
CA GLY A 372 13.06 18.37 11.81
C GLY A 372 14.19 17.34 11.68
N ASP A 373 14.00 16.28 10.88
CA ASP A 373 15.06 15.37 10.46
C ASP A 373 15.96 15.96 9.34
N GLY A 374 15.62 17.14 8.83
CA GLY A 374 16.33 17.83 7.77
C GLY A 374 16.02 17.30 6.38
N TRP A 375 14.93 16.56 6.19
CA TRP A 375 14.52 16.00 4.92
C TRP A 375 13.17 16.54 4.46
N SER A 376 13.02 16.78 3.16
CA SER A 376 11.72 17.17 2.60
C SER A 376 10.77 15.98 2.60
N ARG A 377 9.55 16.17 3.12
CA ARG A 377 8.55 15.08 3.23
C ARG A 377 7.95 14.69 1.89
N ARG A 378 7.83 15.64 0.97
CA ARG A 378 7.12 15.46 -0.30
C ARG A 378 7.96 15.97 -1.47
N TYR A 379 7.63 15.51 -2.66
CA TYR A 379 8.14 16.05 -3.91
C TYR A 379 7.13 15.75 -5.02
N ASP A 380 7.27 16.45 -6.14
CA ASP A 380 6.46 16.23 -7.32
C ASP A 380 7.18 15.31 -8.29
N VAL A 381 6.40 14.48 -8.98
CA VAL A 381 6.88 13.47 -9.93
C VAL A 381 6.38 13.72 -11.32
N LYS A 382 7.23 13.35 -12.28
CA LYS A 382 6.95 13.46 -13.72
C LYS A 382 6.07 12.36 -14.29
N CYS A 383 5.73 11.34 -13.53
CA CYS A 383 4.90 10.26 -14.06
C CYS A 383 3.42 10.57 -14.02
N ASP A 384 2.72 10.05 -15.01
CA ASP A 384 1.27 10.05 -15.06
C ASP A 384 0.66 9.15 -13.96
N ALA A 385 -0.36 9.67 -13.29
CA ALA A 385 -1.11 8.96 -12.25
C ALA A 385 -2.57 9.45 -12.24
N SER A 386 -3.44 8.70 -11.60
CA SER A 386 -4.84 9.06 -11.42
C SER A 386 -5.38 8.41 -10.15
N ALA A 387 -6.64 8.71 -9.81
CA ALA A 387 -7.38 7.97 -8.79
C ALA A 387 -7.13 6.46 -8.91
N GLY A 388 -6.92 5.79 -7.78
CA GLY A 388 -6.47 4.39 -7.68
C GLY A 388 -4.95 4.21 -7.60
N HIS A 389 -4.14 5.10 -8.19
CA HIS A 389 -2.67 5.08 -8.00
C HIS A 389 -2.25 5.51 -6.60
N SER A 390 -3.12 6.10 -5.80
CA SER A 390 -2.81 6.44 -4.41
C SER A 390 -2.20 5.27 -3.65
N GLY A 391 -1.07 5.51 -3.00
CA GLY A 391 -0.29 4.50 -2.30
C GLY A 391 0.59 3.61 -3.19
N SER A 392 0.52 3.74 -4.52
CA SER A 392 1.44 3.06 -5.42
C SER A 392 2.87 3.53 -5.18
N PRO A 393 3.87 2.62 -5.32
CA PRO A 393 5.24 2.95 -5.01
C PRO A 393 5.81 3.86 -6.10
N VAL A 394 6.65 4.79 -5.69
CA VAL A 394 7.73 5.29 -6.55
C VAL A 394 8.99 4.59 -6.09
N TYR A 395 9.54 3.76 -6.98
CA TYR A 395 10.70 2.93 -6.73
C TYR A 395 11.77 3.13 -7.79
N HIS A 396 12.99 2.75 -7.48
CA HIS A 396 14.11 2.75 -8.40
C HIS A 396 14.95 1.49 -8.17
N TYR A 397 15.81 1.17 -9.14
CA TYR A 397 16.76 0.07 -9.01
C TYR A 397 18.08 0.60 -8.46
N GLU A 398 18.59 -0.06 -7.43
CA GLU A 398 19.88 0.29 -6.82
C GLU A 398 20.71 -0.95 -6.52
N TYR A 399 22.03 -0.82 -6.65
CA TYR A 399 22.93 -1.94 -6.41
C TYR A 399 22.94 -2.35 -4.93
N SER A 400 22.52 -3.59 -4.65
CA SER A 400 22.70 -4.21 -3.35
C SER A 400 23.96 -5.07 -3.36
N ALA A 401 24.94 -4.71 -2.52
CA ALA A 401 26.15 -5.51 -2.34
C ALA A 401 25.85 -6.90 -1.77
N HIS A 402 24.79 -7.04 -0.96
CA HIS A 402 24.37 -8.31 -0.39
C HIS A 402 23.80 -9.25 -1.46
N HIS A 403 23.01 -8.73 -2.39
CA HIS A 403 22.44 -9.52 -3.48
C HIS A 403 23.31 -9.61 -4.74
N GLY A 404 24.37 -8.78 -4.82
CA GLY A 404 25.29 -8.71 -5.96
C GLY A 404 24.63 -8.25 -7.25
N LYS A 405 23.54 -7.48 -7.17
CA LYS A 405 22.74 -7.00 -8.32
C LYS A 405 21.92 -5.77 -7.92
N ASP A 406 21.41 -5.08 -8.94
CA ASP A 406 20.43 -4.01 -8.73
C ASP A 406 19.11 -4.60 -8.23
N ILE A 407 18.49 -3.94 -7.26
CA ILE A 407 17.25 -4.35 -6.63
C ILE A 407 16.26 -3.19 -6.58
N PRO A 408 14.94 -3.45 -6.66
CA PRO A 408 13.93 -2.41 -6.59
C PRO A 408 13.67 -1.98 -5.15
N VAL A 409 13.75 -0.66 -4.92
CA VAL A 409 13.61 -0.04 -3.60
C VAL A 409 12.60 1.09 -3.64
N VAL A 410 11.61 1.02 -2.75
CA VAL A 410 10.57 2.04 -2.60
C VAL A 410 11.13 3.24 -1.84
N SER A 411 11.01 4.42 -2.44
CA SER A 411 11.43 5.69 -1.82
C SER A 411 10.31 6.70 -1.65
N ALA A 412 9.12 6.45 -2.19
CA ALA A 412 7.93 7.25 -1.94
C ALA A 412 6.64 6.49 -2.31
N VAL A 413 5.50 7.05 -1.95
CA VAL A 413 4.18 6.61 -2.40
C VAL A 413 3.42 7.77 -3.04
N ILE A 414 2.66 7.53 -4.11
CA ILE A 414 1.77 8.54 -4.70
C ILE A 414 0.70 8.91 -3.68
N ILE A 415 0.48 10.20 -3.44
CA ILE A 415 -0.55 10.66 -2.50
C ILE A 415 -1.63 11.47 -3.17
N THR A 416 -1.31 12.18 -4.23
CA THR A 416 -2.27 13.02 -4.96
C THR A 416 -1.85 13.22 -6.39
N GLU A 417 -2.84 13.29 -7.25
CA GLU A 417 -2.76 14.00 -8.51
C GLU A 417 -3.19 15.46 -8.32
N GLU A 418 -2.29 16.42 -8.55
CA GLU A 418 -2.56 17.84 -8.27
C GLU A 418 -3.23 18.55 -9.45
N CYS A 419 -3.03 18.04 -10.66
CA CYS A 419 -3.51 18.73 -11.83
C CYS A 419 -4.71 18.06 -12.45
N PHE A 420 -5.65 18.90 -12.89
CA PHE A 420 -6.79 18.54 -13.73
C PHE A 420 -6.96 19.53 -14.90
N THR A 421 -6.08 20.53 -14.97
CA THR A 421 -6.08 21.60 -15.98
C THR A 421 -4.66 21.90 -16.47
N CYS A 422 -3.76 20.92 -16.35
CA CYS A 422 -2.35 21.11 -16.70
C CYS A 422 -2.17 21.31 -18.19
N SER A 423 -1.28 22.24 -18.53
CA SER A 423 -0.82 22.45 -19.89
C SER A 423 0.32 21.50 -20.21
N ASN A 424 0.73 21.49 -21.48
CA ASN A 424 1.94 20.81 -21.93
C ASN A 424 3.25 21.32 -21.30
N LEU A 425 3.21 22.41 -20.52
CA LEU A 425 4.35 22.94 -19.78
C LEU A 425 4.49 22.35 -18.36
N ASN A 426 3.47 21.61 -17.89
CA ASN A 426 3.46 21.06 -16.55
C ASN A 426 4.00 19.62 -16.57
N SER A 427 5.29 19.45 -16.26
CA SER A 427 5.93 18.13 -16.30
C SER A 427 5.96 17.40 -14.96
N TYR A 428 5.57 18.01 -13.84
CA TYR A 428 5.62 17.40 -12.50
C TYR A 428 4.27 17.69 -11.82
N VAL A 429 3.28 16.85 -12.11
CA VAL A 429 1.86 17.15 -11.85
C VAL A 429 1.25 16.31 -10.73
N ASN A 430 1.99 15.32 -10.27
CA ASN A 430 1.57 14.39 -9.23
C ASN A 430 2.53 14.52 -8.06
N THR A 431 2.02 14.39 -6.84
CA THR A 431 2.81 14.55 -5.62
C THR A 431 2.89 13.21 -4.89
N VAL A 432 4.06 12.96 -4.32
CA VAL A 432 4.33 11.77 -3.52
C VAL A 432 4.66 12.13 -2.09
N ARG A 433 4.39 11.20 -1.17
CA ARG A 433 4.96 11.22 0.18
C ARG A 433 6.20 10.33 0.19
N ARG A 434 7.35 10.97 0.46
CA ARG A 434 8.67 10.35 0.48
C ARG A 434 8.87 9.45 1.70
N VAL A 435 9.64 8.40 1.53
CA VAL A 435 10.23 7.66 2.65
C VAL A 435 11.37 8.52 3.20
N THR A 436 11.15 9.17 4.34
CA THR A 436 12.16 9.95 5.08
C THR A 436 12.83 9.08 6.16
N PRO A 437 13.95 9.50 6.77
CA PRO A 437 14.56 8.78 7.89
C PRO A 437 13.57 8.51 9.03
N SER A 438 12.71 9.49 9.35
CA SER A 438 11.60 9.32 10.29
C SER A 438 10.60 8.24 9.87
N VAL A 439 10.32 8.05 8.58
CA VAL A 439 9.46 6.94 8.10
C VAL A 439 10.16 5.59 8.30
N ILE A 440 11.47 5.51 8.07
CA ILE A 440 12.26 4.30 8.27
C ILE A 440 12.28 3.90 9.74
N ASP A 441 12.49 4.85 10.64
CA ASP A 441 12.47 4.65 12.09
C ASP A 441 11.14 4.01 12.55
N ASN A 442 10.01 4.46 11.99
CA ASN A 442 8.70 3.87 12.24
C ASN A 442 8.53 2.50 11.56
N TYR A 443 8.98 2.36 10.31
CA TYR A 443 8.91 1.11 9.55
C TYR A 443 9.61 -0.04 10.28
N VAL A 444 10.85 0.16 10.73
CA VAL A 444 11.63 -0.89 11.40
C VAL A 444 11.01 -1.26 12.75
N ALA A 445 10.48 -0.26 13.48
CA ALA A 445 9.76 -0.52 14.72
C ALA A 445 8.51 -1.39 14.46
N LEU A 446 7.69 -1.07 13.46
CA LEU A 446 6.51 -1.85 13.11
C LEU A 446 6.84 -3.26 12.65
N ARG A 447 7.84 -3.40 11.77
CA ARG A 447 8.29 -4.71 11.29
C ARG A 447 8.79 -5.59 12.43
N GLU A 448 9.44 -5.00 13.42
CA GLU A 448 9.92 -5.72 14.58
C GLU A 448 8.78 -6.12 15.53
N ILE A 449 7.76 -5.27 15.68
CA ILE A 449 6.58 -5.58 16.52
C ILE A 449 5.68 -6.66 15.88
N PHE A 450 5.51 -6.64 14.55
CA PHE A 450 4.47 -7.39 13.84
C PHE A 450 4.97 -8.45 12.83
N ASN A 451 6.15 -9.02 13.08
CA ASN A 451 6.79 -9.97 12.16
C ASN A 451 6.01 -11.28 11.89
#